data_AF-A0A7J6KRQ0-F1
#
_entry.id   AF-A0A7J6KRQ0-F1
#
_cell.length_a   1.000
_cell.length_b   1.000
_cell.length_c   1.000
_cell.angle_alpha   90.00
_cell.angle_beta   90.00
_cell.angle_gamma   90.00
#
_symmetry.space_group_name_H-M   'P 1'
#
loop_
_entity.id
_entity.type
_entity.pdbx_description
1 polymer ?
#
loop_
_entity_poly.entity_id
_entity_poly.type
_entity_poly.pdbx_seq_one_letter_code
_entity_poly.pdbx_strand_id
1 'polypeptide(L)'
;MSLSLLPTQASLLSNLTSSRGPPRTVLVGKLLGGHDASGSLSPSVEDIHGHVTGMSSTIAARINNCIGIAGIVKIRPIRLVGTPTGNATERQVKKAWEMANKFNDSDVLVYAAGEPFTKDMSMMYKRVITEAAGEVEIPCSSANSMPGVVCVAATLTANPMVLLSEASLLASFGVPGTEVMVAEMRNEVGQWQYGKGQGSSCATAILVV
;
A
#
# COMPACT_ATOMS: atom_id res chain seq x y z
N MET A 1 -7.01 -38.06 -22.08
CA MET A 1 -6.14 -36.98 -21.59
C MET A 1 -6.90 -35.67 -21.77
N SER A 2 -7.48 -35.11 -20.70
CA SER A 2 -8.14 -33.80 -20.76
C SER A 2 -7.13 -32.72 -20.36
N LEU A 3 -6.81 -31.84 -21.30
CA LEU A 3 -6.11 -30.59 -21.02
C LEU A 3 -7.06 -29.67 -20.26
N SER A 4 -6.84 -29.53 -18.96
CA SER A 4 -7.48 -28.49 -18.15
C SER A 4 -6.89 -27.14 -18.56
N LEU A 5 -7.66 -26.34 -19.29
CA LEU A 5 -7.39 -24.94 -19.53
C LEU A 5 -7.26 -24.22 -18.17
N LEU A 6 -6.06 -23.69 -17.90
CA LEU A 6 -5.82 -22.71 -16.86
C LEU A 6 -6.84 -21.57 -17.01
N PRO A 7 -7.48 -21.08 -15.92
CA PRO A 7 -8.32 -19.92 -16.01
C PRO A 7 -7.45 -18.73 -16.41
N THR A 8 -7.72 -18.21 -17.61
CA THR A 8 -7.12 -17.00 -18.18
C THR A 8 -7.23 -15.82 -17.22
N GLN A 9 -6.17 -15.00 -17.15
CA GLN A 9 -5.98 -13.79 -16.34
C GLN A 9 -7.15 -12.78 -16.36
N ALA A 10 -8.12 -12.92 -17.26
CA ALA A 10 -9.32 -12.08 -17.34
C ALA A 10 -10.30 -12.25 -16.16
N SER A 11 -10.30 -13.39 -15.45
CA SER A 11 -11.25 -13.65 -14.35
C SER A 11 -10.84 -13.09 -12.97
N LEU A 12 -9.59 -12.62 -12.82
CA LEU A 12 -9.11 -11.96 -11.60
C LEU A 12 -9.41 -10.46 -11.58
N LEU A 13 -9.80 -9.88 -12.72
CA LEU A 13 -10.20 -8.48 -12.83
C LEU A 13 -11.64 -8.23 -12.35
N SER A 14 -12.53 -9.24 -12.31
CA SER A 14 -13.95 -9.02 -11.98
C SER A 14 -14.23 -8.86 -10.48
N ASN A 15 -13.34 -9.29 -9.59
CA ASN A 15 -13.59 -9.22 -8.14
C ASN A 15 -13.04 -7.94 -7.49
N LEU A 16 -12.49 -7.03 -8.27
CA LEU A 16 -12.27 -5.62 -7.92
C LEU A 16 -13.38 -4.71 -8.52
N THR A 17 -14.45 -5.31 -9.08
CA THR A 17 -15.48 -4.59 -9.88
C THR A 17 -16.90 -4.63 -9.28
N SER A 18 -17.04 -4.95 -7.99
CA SER A 18 -18.30 -4.84 -7.25
C SER A 18 -18.95 -3.46 -7.46
N SER A 19 -20.22 -3.45 -7.86
CA SER A 19 -20.95 -2.34 -8.47
C SER A 19 -21.59 -1.35 -7.50
N ARG A 20 -21.05 -1.18 -6.28
CA ARG A 20 -21.63 -0.29 -5.26
C ARG A 20 -20.56 0.51 -4.52
N GLY A 21 -20.22 1.69 -5.05
CA GLY A 21 -19.40 2.72 -4.38
C GLY A 21 -18.13 3.17 -5.14
N PRO A 22 -17.43 4.24 -4.71
CA PRO A 22 -16.35 4.93 -5.45
C PRO A 22 -14.96 4.31 -5.71
N PRO A 23 -14.59 3.04 -5.41
CA PRO A 23 -13.27 2.53 -5.83
C PRO A 23 -13.11 2.58 -7.36
N ARG A 24 -14.25 2.47 -8.07
CA ARG A 24 -14.33 2.40 -9.54
C ARG A 24 -14.04 3.73 -10.26
N THR A 25 -13.96 4.89 -9.61
CA THR A 25 -13.63 6.14 -10.33
C THR A 25 -12.20 6.59 -10.11
N VAL A 26 -11.65 6.32 -8.93
CA VAL A 26 -10.35 6.85 -8.50
C VAL A 26 -9.18 6.07 -9.09
N LEU A 27 -9.28 4.73 -9.16
CA LEU A 27 -8.19 3.84 -9.59
C LEU A 27 -8.48 3.10 -10.91
N VAL A 28 -9.54 3.49 -11.64
CA VAL A 28 -9.85 2.85 -12.92
C VAL A 28 -8.75 3.09 -13.94
N GLY A 29 -8.30 1.99 -14.56
CA GLY A 29 -7.18 1.98 -15.50
C GLY A 29 -5.79 2.03 -14.84
N LYS A 30 -5.73 2.01 -13.50
CA LYS A 30 -4.49 2.12 -12.73
C LYS A 30 -4.02 0.81 -12.13
N LEU A 31 -4.89 -0.17 -11.97
CA LEU A 31 -4.55 -1.45 -11.34
C LEU A 31 -4.01 -2.47 -12.36
N LEU A 32 -2.87 -3.09 -12.06
CA LEU A 32 -2.28 -4.20 -12.83
C LEU A 32 -2.88 -5.58 -12.48
N GLY A 33 -3.90 -5.61 -11.62
CA GLY A 33 -4.41 -6.81 -10.97
C GLY A 33 -3.94 -6.88 -9.51
N GLY A 34 -4.77 -7.41 -8.62
CA GLY A 34 -4.44 -7.56 -7.19
C GLY A 34 -4.06 -8.99 -6.84
N HIS A 35 -3.33 -9.17 -5.75
CA HIS A 35 -3.02 -10.50 -5.20
C HIS A 35 -3.25 -10.57 -3.70
N ASP A 36 -3.63 -11.74 -3.21
CA ASP A 36 -3.90 -11.97 -1.79
C ASP A 36 -2.80 -12.81 -1.12
N ALA A 37 -2.08 -12.18 -0.19
CA ALA A 37 -1.10 -12.83 0.67
C ALA A 37 -1.68 -13.19 2.05
N SER A 38 -2.88 -12.73 2.39
CA SER A 38 -3.51 -12.93 3.71
C SER A 38 -3.81 -14.39 4.04
N GLY A 39 -3.94 -15.25 3.02
CA GLY A 39 -4.32 -16.65 3.17
C GLY A 39 -5.83 -16.87 3.28
N SER A 40 -6.64 -15.85 2.98
CA SER A 40 -8.09 -15.97 2.83
C SER A 40 -8.44 -17.01 1.76
N LEU A 41 -9.53 -17.73 1.98
CA LEU A 41 -10.14 -18.63 0.99
C LEU A 41 -10.87 -17.86 -0.13
N SER A 42 -11.08 -16.55 0.05
CA SER A 42 -11.65 -15.70 -0.99
C SER A 42 -10.55 -15.31 -1.99
N PRO A 43 -10.76 -15.49 -3.30
CA PRO A 43 -9.89 -14.92 -4.32
C PRO A 43 -10.07 -13.39 -4.45
N SER A 44 -10.96 -12.75 -3.66
CA SER A 44 -11.16 -11.31 -3.71
C SER A 44 -10.04 -10.55 -2.99
N VAL A 45 -9.42 -9.64 -3.73
CA VAL A 45 -8.44 -8.66 -3.23
C VAL A 45 -9.16 -7.37 -2.82
N GLU A 46 -10.45 -7.50 -2.48
CA GLU A 46 -11.28 -6.39 -2.05
C GLU A 46 -10.72 -5.84 -0.73
N ASP A 47 -10.51 -4.53 -0.72
CA ASP A 47 -10.08 -3.82 0.46
C ASP A 47 -11.27 -3.63 1.41
N ILE A 48 -11.33 -4.48 2.42
CA ILE A 48 -12.36 -4.47 3.46
C ILE A 48 -12.02 -3.54 4.64
N HIS A 49 -10.82 -2.95 4.65
CA HIS A 49 -10.37 -2.05 5.70
C HIS A 49 -10.36 -0.59 5.24
N GLY A 50 -10.14 -0.34 3.94
CA GLY A 50 -10.16 0.99 3.33
C GLY A 50 -8.78 1.66 3.24
N HIS A 51 -7.81 1.19 4.02
CA HIS A 51 -6.49 1.80 4.10
C HIS A 51 -5.67 1.65 2.81
N VAL A 52 -5.65 0.46 2.19
CA VAL A 52 -4.89 0.24 0.94
C VAL A 52 -5.48 1.05 -0.20
N THR A 53 -6.80 1.18 -0.26
CA THR A 53 -7.50 2.02 -1.24
C THR A 53 -7.17 3.49 -1.00
N GLY A 54 -7.15 3.94 0.25
CA GLY A 54 -6.70 5.28 0.63
C GLY A 54 -5.28 5.57 0.16
N MET A 55 -4.32 4.71 0.48
CA MET A 55 -2.92 4.90 0.07
C MET A 55 -2.75 4.82 -1.45
N SER A 56 -3.40 3.85 -2.10
CA SER A 56 -3.36 3.71 -3.56
C SER A 56 -3.97 4.93 -4.26
N SER A 57 -5.01 5.54 -3.69
CA SER A 57 -5.59 6.78 -4.20
C SER A 57 -4.64 7.96 -4.09
N THR A 58 -3.79 8.00 -3.07
CA THR A 58 -2.73 9.02 -2.96
C THR A 58 -1.67 8.85 -4.05
N ILE A 59 -1.31 7.61 -4.39
CA ILE A 59 -0.24 7.26 -5.33
C ILE A 59 -0.65 7.43 -6.80
N ALA A 60 -1.80 6.86 -7.19
CA ALA A 60 -2.15 6.70 -8.61
C ALA A 60 -3.56 7.14 -8.95
N ALA A 61 -4.16 8.04 -8.18
CA ALA A 61 -5.44 8.63 -8.51
C ALA A 61 -5.51 9.07 -9.97
N ARG A 62 -6.65 8.79 -10.61
CA ARG A 62 -6.94 9.28 -11.96
C ARG A 62 -6.90 10.81 -11.99
N ILE A 63 -6.24 11.37 -13.00
CA ILE A 63 -6.19 12.82 -13.25
C ILE A 63 -7.62 13.41 -13.26
N ASN A 64 -7.78 14.62 -12.73
CA ASN A 64 -9.04 15.39 -12.61
C ASN A 64 -10.01 14.91 -11.51
N ASN A 65 -9.52 14.21 -10.49
CA ASN A 65 -10.30 13.93 -9.28
C ASN A 65 -9.89 14.77 -8.06
N CYS A 66 -8.91 15.68 -8.21
CA CYS A 66 -8.35 16.56 -7.16
C CYS A 66 -7.75 15.80 -5.96
N ILE A 67 -7.31 14.56 -6.16
CA ILE A 67 -6.85 13.67 -5.09
C ILE A 67 -5.54 13.01 -5.48
N GLY A 68 -4.69 12.82 -4.47
CA GLY A 68 -3.39 12.20 -4.64
C GLY A 68 -2.45 13.01 -5.52
N ILE A 69 -1.29 12.43 -5.74
CA ILE A 69 -0.37 12.86 -6.78
C ILE A 69 -0.96 12.28 -8.05
N ALA A 70 -1.47 13.14 -8.94
CA ALA A 70 -2.09 12.71 -10.18
C ALA A 70 -1.08 11.92 -11.04
N GLY A 71 -1.00 10.60 -10.83
CA GLY A 71 0.12 9.79 -11.28
C GLY A 71 -0.14 9.17 -12.64
N ILE A 72 0.89 9.06 -13.48
CA ILE A 72 0.90 8.25 -14.71
C ILE A 72 1.13 6.76 -14.37
N VAL A 73 1.49 6.46 -13.12
CA VAL A 73 1.86 5.14 -12.62
C VAL A 73 0.70 4.15 -12.58
N LYS A 74 1.04 2.87 -12.58
CA LYS A 74 0.12 1.75 -12.34
C LYS A 74 0.49 1.06 -11.03
N ILE A 75 -0.49 0.52 -10.32
CA ILE A 75 -0.32 -0.10 -9.01
C ILE A 75 -0.70 -1.59 -9.09
N ARG A 76 0.12 -2.44 -8.46
CA ARG A 76 -0.27 -3.81 -8.11
C ARG A 76 -0.51 -3.90 -6.60
N PRO A 77 -1.77 -3.95 -6.14
CA PRO A 77 -2.05 -4.11 -4.71
C PRO A 77 -1.80 -5.56 -4.28
N ILE A 78 -1.08 -5.72 -3.17
CA ILE A 78 -0.92 -7.01 -2.48
C ILE A 78 -1.61 -6.91 -1.13
N ARG A 79 -2.69 -7.67 -0.95
CA ARG A 79 -3.46 -7.71 0.29
C ARG A 79 -2.70 -8.53 1.33
N LEU A 80 -2.26 -7.86 2.38
CA LEU A 80 -1.62 -8.44 3.55
C LEU A 80 -2.64 -8.92 4.60
N VAL A 81 -3.72 -8.17 4.74
CA VAL A 81 -4.65 -8.27 5.86
C VAL A 81 -5.97 -8.90 5.41
N GLY A 82 -6.33 -10.01 6.06
CA GLY A 82 -7.58 -10.73 5.80
C GLY A 82 -8.79 -10.17 6.53
N THR A 83 -8.60 -9.24 7.48
CA THR A 83 -9.62 -8.79 8.43
C THR A 83 -9.91 -7.28 8.33
N PRO A 84 -11.09 -6.81 8.76
CA PRO A 84 -11.41 -5.38 8.79
C PRO A 84 -10.55 -4.56 9.78
N THR A 85 -9.83 -5.23 10.68
CA THR A 85 -9.02 -4.59 11.72
C THR A 85 -7.70 -4.01 11.24
N GLY A 86 -7.27 -4.31 10.00
CA GLY A 86 -6.01 -3.76 9.46
C GLY A 86 -4.74 -4.44 9.99
N ASN A 87 -4.84 -5.53 10.76
CA ASN A 87 -3.69 -6.18 11.37
C ASN A 87 -3.16 -7.36 10.53
N ALA A 88 -1.87 -7.34 10.23
CA ALA A 88 -1.15 -8.45 9.60
C ALA A 88 -0.30 -9.20 10.63
N THR A 89 -0.09 -10.49 10.40
CA THR A 89 0.95 -11.28 11.08
C THR A 89 2.25 -11.17 10.29
N GLU A 90 3.39 -11.33 10.97
CA GLU A 90 4.71 -11.37 10.32
C GLU A 90 4.78 -12.38 9.15
N ARG A 91 4.09 -13.52 9.28
CA ARG A 91 4.00 -14.51 8.20
C ARG A 91 3.30 -13.96 6.95
N GLN A 92 2.23 -13.18 7.13
CA GLN A 92 1.50 -12.55 6.02
C GLN A 92 2.35 -11.47 5.36
N VAL A 93 3.07 -10.67 6.16
CA VAL A 93 4.01 -9.66 5.64
C VAL A 93 5.10 -10.32 4.81
N LYS A 94 5.75 -11.36 5.33
CA LYS A 94 6.76 -12.14 4.58
C LYS A 94 6.21 -12.69 3.27
N LYS A 95 5.02 -13.27 3.28
CA LYS A 95 4.40 -13.85 2.08
C LYS A 95 4.08 -12.79 1.03
N ALA A 96 3.65 -11.60 1.44
CA ALA A 96 3.40 -10.50 0.52
C ALA A 96 4.70 -10.00 -0.13
N TRP A 97 5.79 -9.92 0.64
CA TRP A 97 7.11 -9.57 0.12
C TRP A 97 7.64 -10.59 -0.88
N GLU A 98 7.59 -11.88 -0.54
CA GLU A 98 7.97 -12.96 -1.46
C GLU A 98 7.13 -12.93 -2.75
N MET A 99 5.88 -12.48 -2.65
CA MET A 99 4.99 -12.32 -3.80
C MET A 99 5.36 -11.09 -4.64
N ALA A 100 5.66 -9.95 -4.01
CA ALA A 100 6.12 -8.74 -4.69
C ALA A 100 7.40 -9.00 -5.50
N ASN A 101 8.40 -9.65 -4.87
CA ASN A 101 9.67 -9.99 -5.52
C ASN A 101 9.49 -10.99 -6.68
N LYS A 102 8.48 -11.87 -6.63
CA LYS A 102 8.19 -12.80 -7.73
C LYS A 102 7.67 -12.12 -8.99
N PHE A 103 6.98 -10.99 -8.87
CA PHE A 103 6.51 -10.27 -10.06
C PHE A 103 7.66 -9.57 -10.78
N ASN A 104 8.63 -9.05 -10.03
CA ASN A 104 9.88 -8.48 -10.53
C ASN A 104 9.69 -7.42 -11.64
N ASP A 105 8.61 -6.65 -11.55
CA ASP A 105 8.16 -5.67 -12.55
C ASP A 105 7.69 -4.36 -11.87
N SER A 106 8.08 -4.16 -10.61
CA SER A 106 7.83 -2.93 -9.84
C SER A 106 9.12 -2.11 -9.74
N ASP A 107 9.05 -0.84 -10.14
CA ASP A 107 10.13 0.13 -9.94
C ASP A 107 10.21 0.59 -8.47
N VAL A 108 9.07 0.57 -7.75
CA VAL A 108 8.96 0.98 -6.36
C VAL A 108 8.07 0.01 -5.58
N LEU A 109 8.49 -0.36 -4.38
CA LEU A 109 7.73 -1.15 -3.42
C LEU A 109 7.35 -0.29 -2.21
N VAL A 110 6.07 0.03 -2.09
CA VAL A 110 5.54 0.87 -1.01
C VAL A 110 4.93 0.02 0.09
N TYR A 111 5.50 0.06 1.30
CA TYR A 111 4.93 -0.55 2.49
C TYR A 111 4.43 0.52 3.46
N ALA A 112 3.21 1.00 3.24
CA ALA A 112 2.64 2.07 4.04
C ALA A 112 1.99 1.55 5.34
N ALA A 113 2.67 0.73 6.16
CA ALA A 113 2.11 0.23 7.43
C ALA A 113 3.09 0.38 8.61
N GLY A 114 2.52 0.59 9.81
CA GLY A 114 3.24 0.75 11.07
C GLY A 114 3.35 -0.58 11.83
N GLU A 115 4.56 -1.00 12.19
CA GLU A 115 4.76 -2.17 13.04
C GLU A 115 5.88 -1.95 14.07
N PRO A 116 5.77 -2.53 15.28
CA PRO A 116 6.90 -2.58 16.21
C PRO A 116 8.04 -3.39 15.58
N PHE A 117 9.22 -2.78 15.53
CA PHE A 117 10.43 -3.38 14.98
C PHE A 117 10.83 -4.65 15.77
N THR A 118 10.86 -5.81 15.11
CA THR A 118 11.43 -7.06 15.65
C THR A 118 12.69 -7.46 14.89
N LYS A 119 13.54 -8.30 15.50
CA LYS A 119 14.76 -8.82 14.86
C LYS A 119 14.43 -9.63 13.60
N ASP A 120 13.37 -10.41 13.63
CA ASP A 120 12.96 -11.26 12.51
C ASP A 120 12.42 -10.42 11.34
N MET A 121 11.65 -9.37 11.65
CA MET A 121 11.23 -8.36 10.67
C MET A 121 12.42 -7.64 10.04
N SER A 122 13.44 -7.25 10.82
CA SER A 122 14.66 -6.64 10.29
C SER A 122 15.40 -7.54 9.30
N MET A 123 15.51 -8.84 9.58
CA MET A 123 16.11 -9.80 8.65
C MET A 123 15.28 -9.97 7.39
N MET A 124 13.96 -10.00 7.51
CA MET A 124 13.05 -10.02 6.38
C MET A 124 13.22 -8.79 5.50
N TYR A 125 13.21 -7.57 6.05
CA TYR A 125 13.41 -6.35 5.28
C TYR A 125 14.78 -6.30 4.59
N LYS A 126 15.86 -6.71 5.26
CA LYS A 126 17.19 -6.83 4.63
C LYS A 126 17.16 -7.73 3.40
N ARG A 127 16.45 -8.86 3.49
CA ARG A 127 16.27 -9.77 2.36
C ARG A 127 15.46 -9.12 1.24
N VAL A 128 14.37 -8.44 1.58
CA VAL A 128 13.53 -7.70 0.62
C VAL A 128 14.36 -6.68 -0.14
N ILE A 129 15.11 -5.83 0.56
CA ILE A 129 15.97 -4.80 -0.06
C ILE A 129 16.99 -5.42 -1.01
N THR A 130 17.56 -6.57 -0.64
CA THR A 130 18.57 -7.25 -1.46
C THR A 130 17.97 -7.89 -2.72
N GLU A 131 16.73 -8.37 -2.62
CA GLU A 131 16.03 -9.07 -3.70
C GLU A 131 15.13 -8.16 -4.55
N ALA A 132 14.84 -6.94 -4.08
CA ALA A 132 13.99 -5.99 -4.78
C ALA A 132 14.68 -5.49 -6.06
N ALA A 133 13.92 -5.48 -7.17
CA ALA A 133 14.39 -4.88 -8.42
C ALA A 133 14.36 -3.35 -8.40
N GLY A 134 13.60 -2.76 -7.47
CA GLY A 134 13.33 -1.34 -7.36
C GLY A 134 13.54 -0.79 -5.96
N GLU A 135 13.19 0.47 -5.76
CA GLU A 135 13.30 1.14 -4.47
C GLU A 135 12.25 0.62 -3.47
N VAL A 136 12.58 0.63 -2.18
CA VAL A 136 11.68 0.17 -1.12
C VAL A 136 11.41 1.34 -0.17
N GLU A 137 10.14 1.74 -0.09
CA GLU A 137 9.68 2.87 0.70
C GLU A 137 8.84 2.42 1.89
N ILE A 138 9.20 2.88 3.09
CA ILE A 138 8.60 2.42 4.35
C ILE A 138 8.52 3.59 5.36
N PRO A 139 7.46 3.68 6.18
CA PRO A 139 7.41 4.54 7.35
C PRO A 139 8.64 4.40 8.25
N CYS A 140 9.18 5.52 8.72
CA CYS A 140 10.30 5.49 9.66
C CYS A 140 10.01 4.81 10.99
N SER A 141 8.74 4.76 11.40
CA SER A 141 8.29 3.98 12.56
C SER A 141 8.58 2.48 12.42
N SER A 142 8.64 1.97 11.18
CA SER A 142 8.77 0.54 10.85
C SER A 142 10.16 0.18 10.36
N ALA A 143 10.85 1.12 9.69
CA ALA A 143 12.17 0.93 9.09
C ALA A 143 13.35 1.20 10.03
N ASN A 144 13.11 1.37 11.34
CA ASN A 144 14.08 1.98 12.26
C ASN A 144 15.51 1.44 12.07
N SER A 145 16.41 2.31 11.59
CA SER A 145 17.82 2.01 11.37
C SER A 145 18.12 0.90 10.34
N MET A 146 17.26 0.68 9.35
CA MET A 146 17.52 -0.21 8.21
C MET A 146 18.16 0.53 7.03
N PRO A 147 19.45 0.32 6.71
CA PRO A 147 20.06 0.89 5.51
C PRO A 147 19.47 0.26 4.25
N GLY A 148 19.35 1.06 3.17
CA GLY A 148 18.83 0.61 1.88
C GLY A 148 17.31 0.68 1.73
N VAL A 149 16.60 1.20 2.74
CA VAL A 149 15.19 1.59 2.65
C VAL A 149 15.07 3.09 2.56
N VAL A 150 14.16 3.59 1.74
CA VAL A 150 13.73 4.98 1.78
C VAL A 150 12.77 5.14 2.96
N CYS A 151 13.30 5.70 4.05
CA CYS A 151 12.58 5.89 5.31
C CYS A 151 11.81 7.20 5.26
N VAL A 152 10.48 7.14 5.29
CA VAL A 152 9.62 8.33 5.19
C VAL A 152 9.12 8.75 6.57
N ALA A 153 9.49 9.97 6.98
CA ALA A 153 9.00 10.59 8.21
C ALA A 153 7.75 11.43 7.90
N ALA A 154 6.68 11.26 8.69
CA ALA A 154 5.50 12.10 8.58
C ALA A 154 5.67 13.42 9.32
N THR A 155 5.29 14.52 8.67
CA THR A 155 5.30 15.87 9.25
C THR A 155 3.89 16.48 9.26
N LEU A 156 3.69 17.57 10.00
CA LEU A 156 2.44 18.33 9.94
C LEU A 156 2.39 19.19 8.67
N THR A 157 1.27 19.19 7.96
CA THR A 157 1.06 20.06 6.79
C THR A 157 1.18 21.55 7.13
N ALA A 158 0.68 21.95 8.31
CA ALA A 158 0.77 23.34 8.77
C ALA A 158 2.17 23.72 9.30
N ASN A 159 3.01 22.74 9.65
CA ASN A 159 4.36 22.98 10.17
C ASN A 159 5.27 21.78 9.85
N PRO A 160 5.94 21.78 8.69
CA PRO A 160 6.71 20.63 8.21
C PRO A 160 7.96 20.34 9.05
N MET A 161 8.32 21.22 9.99
CA MET A 161 9.41 20.99 10.95
C MET A 161 8.98 20.11 12.13
N VAL A 162 7.67 19.90 12.33
CA VAL A 162 7.14 19.08 13.42
C VAL A 162 6.80 17.70 12.88
N LEU A 163 7.40 16.68 13.50
CA LEU A 163 7.14 15.29 13.21
C LEU A 163 5.81 14.82 13.81
N LEU A 164 5.03 14.11 13.01
CA LEU A 164 3.78 13.47 13.42
C LEU A 164 4.02 12.09 14.07
N SER A 165 5.12 11.44 13.71
CA SER A 165 5.53 10.13 14.20
C SER A 165 7.04 10.12 14.46
N GLU A 166 7.53 9.10 15.16
CA GLU A 166 8.97 8.92 15.35
C GLU A 166 9.72 8.97 14.01
N ALA A 167 10.79 9.77 13.96
CA ALA A 167 11.75 9.75 12.87
C ALA A 167 12.94 8.88 13.27
N SER A 168 13.46 8.11 12.31
CA SER A 168 14.72 7.38 12.48
C SER A 168 15.89 8.30 12.15
N LEU A 169 17.08 8.02 12.70
CA LEU A 169 18.34 8.66 12.27
C LEU A 169 18.63 8.43 10.78
N LEU A 170 17.98 7.45 10.16
CA LEU A 170 18.04 7.16 8.72
C LEU A 170 16.85 7.73 7.94
N ALA A 171 16.08 8.67 8.49
CA ALA A 171 15.00 9.33 7.76
C ALA A 171 15.55 9.94 6.46
N SER A 172 15.00 9.51 5.33
CA SER A 172 15.41 9.96 4.00
C SER A 172 14.69 11.25 3.63
N PHE A 173 13.40 11.35 3.97
CA PHE A 173 12.55 12.49 3.66
C PHE A 173 11.56 12.79 4.79
N GLY A 174 11.24 14.08 4.97
CA GLY A 174 10.09 14.54 5.73
C GLY A 174 8.95 14.90 4.78
N VAL A 175 7.82 14.21 4.87
CA VAL A 175 6.69 14.35 3.95
C VAL A 175 5.42 14.65 4.75
N PRO A 176 4.54 15.57 4.30
CA PRO A 176 3.30 15.88 5.00
C PRO A 176 2.45 14.61 5.22
N GLY A 177 2.17 14.30 6.49
CA GLY A 177 1.38 13.15 6.89
C GLY A 177 0.02 13.51 7.48
N THR A 178 -0.35 14.80 7.54
CA THR A 178 -1.67 15.25 8.03
C THR A 178 -2.48 15.91 6.94
N GLU A 179 -3.80 15.91 7.06
CA GLU A 179 -4.71 16.58 6.11
C GLU A 179 -4.54 16.06 4.68
N VAL A 180 -4.04 14.83 4.51
CA VAL A 180 -3.78 14.21 3.20
C VAL A 180 -5.11 13.74 2.63
N MET A 181 -5.43 14.15 1.41
CA MET A 181 -6.70 13.79 0.82
C MET A 181 -6.66 12.35 0.30
N VAL A 182 -7.48 11.47 0.88
CA VAL A 182 -7.53 10.04 0.54
C VAL A 182 -8.96 9.59 0.23
N ALA A 183 -9.09 8.49 -0.53
CA ALA A 183 -10.35 7.75 -0.62
C ALA A 183 -10.54 6.89 0.64
N GLU A 184 -11.68 7.04 1.33
CA GLU A 184 -11.99 6.31 2.56
C GLU A 184 -13.36 5.64 2.51
N MET A 185 -13.51 4.53 3.25
CA MET A 185 -14.77 3.80 3.37
C MET A 185 -15.58 4.38 4.54
N ARG A 186 -16.76 4.95 4.24
CA ARG A 186 -17.60 5.68 5.20
C ARG A 186 -18.40 4.77 6.13
N ASN A 187 -18.71 3.53 5.70
CA ASN A 187 -19.49 2.57 6.48
C ASN A 187 -19.28 1.12 6.02
N GLU A 188 -19.66 0.17 6.86
CA GLU A 188 -19.67 -1.29 6.60
C GLU A 188 -20.51 -1.68 5.37
N VAL A 189 -21.31 -0.74 4.84
CA VAL A 189 -22.18 -0.90 3.67
C VAL A 189 -21.46 -0.54 2.36
N GLY A 190 -20.18 -0.18 2.39
CA GLY A 190 -19.36 0.02 1.19
C GLY A 190 -19.52 1.37 0.49
N GLN A 191 -20.06 2.38 1.19
CA GLN A 191 -20.04 3.74 0.65
C GLN A 191 -18.67 4.35 0.85
N TRP A 192 -18.02 4.80 -0.22
CA TRP A 192 -16.74 5.53 -0.13
C TRP A 192 -16.96 7.03 -0.23
N GLN A 193 -16.04 7.79 0.33
CA GLN A 193 -15.97 9.25 0.24
C GLN A 193 -14.52 9.70 0.20
N TYR A 194 -14.31 11.00 0.14
CA TYR A 194 -13.00 11.61 0.30
C TYR A 194 -12.87 12.19 1.70
N GLY A 195 -11.80 11.81 2.40
CA GLY A 195 -11.54 12.21 3.77
C GLY A 195 -10.07 12.51 4.01
N LYS A 196 -9.82 13.30 5.06
CA LYS A 196 -8.47 13.73 5.42
C LYS A 196 -7.80 12.63 6.23
N GLY A 197 -6.87 11.94 5.59
CA GLY A 197 -6.00 10.95 6.19
C GLY A 197 -4.91 11.58 7.05
N GLN A 198 -4.46 10.81 8.03
CA GLN A 198 -3.35 11.16 8.89
C GLN A 198 -2.45 9.95 9.15
N GLY A 199 -1.14 10.15 9.19
CA GLY A 199 -0.16 9.17 9.65
C GLY A 199 1.05 9.01 8.73
N SER A 200 2.01 8.20 9.19
CA SER A 200 3.20 7.83 8.41
C SER A 200 2.88 7.02 7.15
N SER A 201 1.78 6.27 7.15
CA SER A 201 1.25 5.63 5.93
C SER A 201 0.92 6.66 4.85
N CYS A 202 0.23 7.76 5.22
CA CYS A 202 -0.14 8.81 4.29
C CYS A 202 1.09 9.52 3.72
N ALA A 203 2.08 9.81 4.57
CA ALA A 203 3.34 10.40 4.15
C ALA A 203 4.12 9.47 3.19
N THR A 204 4.16 8.18 3.50
CA THR A 204 4.83 7.18 2.65
C THR A 204 4.14 7.08 1.29
N ALA A 205 2.81 7.14 1.22
CA ALA A 205 2.07 7.09 -0.04
C ALA A 205 2.20 8.34 -0.92
N ILE A 206 2.71 9.46 -0.37
CA ILE A 206 3.04 10.67 -1.13
C ILE A 206 4.43 10.56 -1.74
N LEU A 207 5.38 9.91 -1.06
CA LEU A 207 6.66 9.63 -1.68
C LEU A 207 6.47 8.45 -2.65
N VAL A 208 6.84 8.64 -3.91
CA VAL A 208 6.94 7.59 -4.92
C VAL A 208 8.06 8.04 -5.86
N VAL A 209 9.30 7.67 -5.54
CA VAL A 209 10.50 8.14 -6.25
C VAL A 209 11.05 7.13 -7.26
#